data_AF-A0A821R2K3-F1
#
_entry.id   AF-A0A821R2K3-F1
#
_cell.length_a   1.000
_cell.length_b   1.000
_cell.length_c   1.000
_cell.angle_alpha   90.00
_cell.angle_beta   90.00
_cell.angle_gamma   90.00
#
_symmetry.space_group_name_H-M   'P 1'
#
loop_
_entity.id
_entity.type
_entity.pdbx_description
1 polymer ?
#
loop_
_entity_poly.entity_id
_entity_poly.type
_entity_poly.pdbx_seq_one_letter_code
_entity_poly.pdbx_strand_id
1 'polypeptide(L)'
;ASHPVATAKFFHLLITNILDTMIVGGVLGPVKAYFGTVENQGRGSLHLHLLIWLDHDFKPSDLKEKIQNVDFREKLKEYLEDIIKEDLDKFKGKRTFANPDSITSFNPFHT
;
A
#
# COMPACT_ATOMS: atom_id res chain seq x y z
N ALA A 1 -23.65 -7.60 -1.73
CA ALA A 1 -23.68 -7.82 -0.27
C ALA A 1 -25.07 -8.31 0.14
N SER A 2 -25.17 -9.33 0.99
CA SER A 2 -26.47 -9.87 1.43
C SER A 2 -27.27 -8.88 2.30
N HIS A 3 -26.58 -7.91 2.94
CA HIS A 3 -27.16 -6.85 3.75
C HIS A 3 -26.47 -5.49 3.49
N PRO A 4 -26.78 -4.80 2.38
CA PRO A 4 -26.05 -3.59 1.96
C PRO A 4 -26.11 -2.45 2.99
N VAL A 5 -27.24 -2.30 3.69
CA VAL A 5 -27.39 -1.28 4.75
C VAL A 5 -26.47 -1.56 5.94
N ALA A 6 -26.38 -2.82 6.38
CA ALA A 6 -25.51 -3.20 7.48
C ALA A 6 -24.04 -2.97 7.12
N THR A 7 -23.64 -3.31 5.90
CA THR A 7 -22.29 -3.05 5.37
C THR A 7 -21.98 -1.55 5.36
N ALA A 8 -22.90 -0.70 4.88
CA ALA A 8 -22.69 0.75 4.87
C ALA A 8 -22.56 1.35 6.28
N LYS A 9 -23.38 0.88 7.24
CA LYS A 9 -23.29 1.30 8.65
C LYS A 9 -21.97 0.89 9.28
N PHE A 10 -21.54 -0.34 9.05
CA PHE A 10 -20.26 -0.83 9.55
C PHE A 10 -19.09 -0.04 8.96
N PHE A 11 -19.10 0.21 7.65
CA PHE A 11 -18.09 1.03 6.98
C PHE A 11 -18.04 2.44 7.60
N HIS A 12 -19.19 3.09 7.79
CA HIS A 12 -19.23 4.41 8.41
C HIS A 12 -18.64 4.39 9.83
N LEU A 13 -19.04 3.43 10.68
CA LEU A 13 -18.50 3.29 12.03
C LEU A 13 -16.98 3.08 12.02
N LEU A 14 -16.48 2.23 11.14
CA LEU A 14 -15.06 1.94 10.99
C LEU A 14 -14.28 3.21 10.61
N ILE A 15 -14.74 3.95 9.60
CA ILE A 15 -14.08 5.16 9.14
C ILE A 15 -14.10 6.25 10.23
N THR A 16 -15.24 6.47 10.89
CA THR A 16 -15.33 7.45 11.98
C THR A 16 -14.35 7.11 13.11
N ASN A 17 -14.25 5.84 13.50
CA ASN A 17 -13.29 5.43 14.51
C ASN A 17 -11.84 5.61 14.04
N ILE A 18 -11.50 5.34 12.78
CA ILE A 18 -10.15 5.59 12.25
C ILE A 18 -9.82 7.09 12.33
N LEU A 19 -10.76 7.95 11.92
CA LEU A 19 -10.56 9.39 11.98
C LEU A 19 -10.39 9.87 13.42
N ASP A 20 -11.26 9.47 14.34
CA ASP A 20 -11.24 9.95 15.72
C ASP A 20 -10.06 9.41 16.52
N THR A 21 -9.75 8.12 16.36
CA THR A 21 -8.74 7.46 17.21
C THR A 21 -7.33 7.50 16.62
N MET A 22 -7.18 7.37 15.30
CA MET A 22 -5.85 7.32 14.69
C MET A 22 -5.41 8.70 14.19
N ILE A 23 -6.29 9.42 13.49
CA ILE A 23 -5.92 10.70 12.88
C ILE A 23 -5.98 11.82 13.93
N VAL A 24 -7.16 12.05 14.52
CA VAL A 24 -7.36 13.05 15.57
C VAL A 24 -6.66 12.63 16.86
N GLY A 25 -6.67 11.34 17.19
CA GLY A 25 -5.96 10.79 18.34
C GLY A 25 -4.43 10.81 18.21
N GLY A 26 -3.88 11.19 17.05
CA GLY A 26 -2.47 11.54 16.91
C GLY A 26 -1.50 10.37 16.69
N VAL A 27 -1.98 9.22 16.22
CA VAL A 27 -1.12 8.07 15.87
C VAL A 27 -0.11 8.46 14.79
N LEU A 28 -0.49 9.36 13.87
CA LEU A 28 0.40 9.89 12.83
C LEU A 28 1.19 11.13 13.26
N GLY A 29 1.11 11.51 14.54
CA GLY A 29 1.61 12.80 15.04
C GLY A 29 0.61 13.95 14.82
N PRO A 30 1.06 15.20 15.02
CA PRO A 30 0.23 16.38 14.81
C PRO A 30 -0.30 16.48 13.37
N VAL A 31 -1.62 16.62 13.22
CA VAL A 31 -2.29 16.75 11.92
C VAL A 31 -2.84 18.15 11.77
N LYS A 32 -2.49 18.83 10.66
CA LYS A 32 -3.00 20.17 10.32
C LYS A 32 -4.38 20.10 9.66
N ALA A 33 -4.60 19.11 8.80
CA ALA A 33 -5.87 18.91 8.11
C ALA A 33 -5.99 17.48 7.57
N TYR A 34 -7.21 17.05 7.29
CA TYR A 34 -7.49 15.87 6.48
C TYR A 34 -8.69 16.13 5.56
N PHE A 35 -8.74 15.44 4.43
CA PHE A 35 -9.82 15.46 3.47
C PHE A 35 -10.06 14.05 2.94
N GLY A 36 -11.31 13.62 2.80
CA GLY A 36 -11.60 12.30 2.25
C GLY A 36 -12.88 12.21 1.45
N THR A 37 -12.90 11.29 0.49
CA THR A 37 -14.04 11.00 -0.38
C THR A 37 -14.40 9.51 -0.33
N VAL A 38 -15.69 9.22 -0.15
CA VAL A 38 -16.22 7.85 -0.20
C VAL A 38 -16.74 7.59 -1.61
N GLU A 39 -16.32 6.47 -2.18
CA GLU A 39 -16.69 6.06 -3.53
C GLU A 39 -17.16 4.60 -3.55
N ASN A 40 -17.87 4.23 -4.60
CA ASN A 40 -18.34 2.86 -4.82
C ASN A 40 -17.56 2.23 -6.00
N GLN A 41 -16.84 1.14 -5.77
CA GLN A 41 -15.99 0.48 -6.79
C GLN A 41 -16.75 -0.30 -7.86
N GLY A 42 -18.07 -0.12 -7.98
CA GLY A 42 -18.90 -0.89 -8.91
C GLY A 42 -19.00 -2.39 -8.58
N ARG A 43 -18.43 -2.82 -7.45
CA ARG A 43 -18.48 -4.21 -6.93
C ARG A 43 -19.21 -4.33 -5.60
N GLY A 44 -19.94 -3.28 -5.21
CA GLY A 44 -20.79 -3.27 -4.02
C GLY A 44 -20.06 -3.04 -2.69
N SER A 45 -18.78 -2.64 -2.74
CA SER A 45 -17.99 -2.21 -1.59
C SER A 45 -17.72 -0.70 -1.66
N LEU A 46 -17.83 -0.02 -0.53
CA LEU A 46 -17.39 1.37 -0.38
C LEU A 46 -15.88 1.38 -0.11
N HIS A 47 -15.19 2.38 -0.65
CA HIS A 47 -13.80 2.68 -0.30
C HIS A 47 -13.65 4.16 0.01
N LEU A 48 -12.67 4.50 0.85
CA LEU A 48 -12.35 5.86 1.23
C LEU A 48 -10.97 6.21 0.64
N HIS A 49 -10.91 7.29 -0.13
CA HIS A 49 -9.66 7.99 -0.39
C HIS A 49 -9.48 9.05 0.70
N LEU A 50 -8.38 9.01 1.43
CA LEU A 50 -8.09 9.96 2.51
C LEU A 50 -6.74 10.63 2.26
N LEU A 51 -6.72 11.95 2.32
CA LEU A 51 -5.53 12.78 2.23
C LEU A 51 -5.33 13.48 3.58
N ILE A 52 -4.13 13.37 4.14
CA ILE A 52 -3.80 13.87 5.49
C ILE A 52 -2.58 14.79 5.35
N TRP A 53 -2.67 15.98 5.94
CA TRP A 53 -1.56 16.92 6.05
C TRP A 53 -1.04 16.91 7.47
N LEU A 54 0.18 16.40 7.65
CA LEU A 54 0.88 16.43 8.92
C LEU A 54 1.39 17.84 9.21
N ASP A 55 1.39 18.24 10.47
CA ASP A 55 1.94 19.51 10.91
C ASP A 55 3.45 19.37 11.19
N HIS A 56 4.22 19.26 10.11
CA HIS A 56 5.68 19.28 10.16
C HIS A 56 6.23 20.19 9.06
N ASP A 57 7.46 20.66 9.23
CA ASP A 57 8.18 21.52 8.28
C ASP A 57 9.11 20.75 7.34
N PHE A 58 9.15 19.42 7.46
CA PHE A 58 9.99 18.53 6.65
C PHE A 58 9.61 18.57 5.16
N LYS A 59 10.52 19.08 4.33
CA LYS A 59 10.34 19.25 2.88
C LYS A 59 10.97 18.09 2.11
N PRO A 60 10.58 17.88 0.84
CA PRO A 60 11.25 16.91 -0.04
C PRO A 60 12.76 17.15 -0.18
N SER A 61 13.22 18.41 -0.11
CA SER A 61 14.64 18.77 -0.09
C SER A 61 15.37 18.18 1.11
N ASP A 62 14.74 18.25 2.29
CA ASP A 62 15.32 17.84 3.56
C ASP A 62 15.45 16.31 3.59
N LEU A 63 14.47 15.60 3.02
CA LEU A 63 14.56 14.16 2.83
C LEU A 63 15.72 13.78 1.91
N LYS A 64 15.89 14.48 0.79
CA LYS A 64 16.97 14.23 -0.16
C LYS A 64 18.35 14.43 0.47
N GLU A 65 18.48 15.41 1.35
CA GLU A 65 19.69 15.64 2.12
C GLU A 65 19.91 14.56 3.18
N LYS A 66 18.89 14.26 4.01
CA LYS A 66 18.99 13.26 5.08
C LYS A 66 19.29 11.86 4.57
N ILE A 67 18.78 11.48 3.40
CA ILE A 67 19.00 10.13 2.84
C ILE A 67 20.45 9.89 2.41
N GLN A 68 21.28 10.94 2.32
CA GLN A 68 22.72 10.80 2.09
C GLN A 68 23.42 10.20 3.32
N ASN A 69 22.87 10.38 4.52
CA ASN A 69 23.35 9.74 5.73
C ASN A 69 22.91 8.25 5.74
N VAL A 70 23.89 7.35 5.84
CA VAL A 70 23.66 5.90 5.77
C VAL A 70 22.75 5.41 6.91
N ASP A 71 22.99 5.85 8.15
CA ASP A 71 22.22 5.41 9.32
C ASP A 71 20.76 5.84 9.21
N PHE A 72 20.50 7.08 8.78
CA PHE A 72 19.15 7.57 8.55
C PHE A 72 18.46 6.76 7.44
N ARG A 73 19.16 6.50 6.34
CA ARG A 73 18.62 5.75 5.20
C ARG A 73 18.25 4.32 5.58
N GLU A 74 19.09 3.61 6.33
CA GLU A 74 18.77 2.23 6.74
C GLU A 74 17.60 2.21 7.72
N LYS A 75 17.54 3.12 8.69
CA LYS A 75 16.37 3.25 9.58
C LYS A 75 15.08 3.58 8.84
N LEU A 76 15.15 4.42 7.81
CA LEU A 76 13.99 4.74 6.97
C LEU A 76 13.50 3.49 6.21
N LYS A 77 14.41 2.67 5.68
CA LYS A 77 14.04 1.41 5.03
C LYS A 77 13.37 0.44 6.00
N GLU A 78 13.97 0.24 7.18
CA GLU A 78 13.41 -0.63 8.23
C GLU A 78 11.99 -0.20 8.60
N TYR A 79 11.77 1.11 8.77
CA TYR A 79 10.45 1.66 9.01
C TYR A 79 9.46 1.38 7.88
N LEU A 80 9.87 1.59 6.61
CA LEU A 80 9.01 1.35 5.45
C LEU A 80 8.62 -0.13 5.30
N GLU A 81 9.55 -1.06 5.50
CA GLU A 81 9.30 -2.51 5.48
C GLU A 81 8.38 -2.97 6.63
N ASP A 82 8.40 -2.25 7.75
CA ASP A 82 7.49 -2.53 8.87
C ASP A 82 6.05 -2.12 8.55
N ILE A 83 5.85 -0.91 8.00
CA ILE A 83 4.51 -0.35 7.79
C ILE A 83 3.86 -0.73 6.45
N ILE A 84 4.65 -1.02 5.41
CA ILE A 84 4.12 -1.42 4.10
C ILE A 84 3.95 -2.94 4.13
N LYS A 85 2.70 -3.39 4.20
CA LYS A 85 2.34 -4.81 4.05
C LYS A 85 1.53 -4.98 2.76
N GLU A 86 2.05 -5.80 1.86
CA GLU A 86 1.38 -6.19 0.62
C GLU A 86 1.23 -7.71 0.57
N ASP A 87 -0.01 -8.21 0.53
CA ASP A 87 -0.30 -9.65 0.42
C ASP A 87 -0.43 -10.04 -1.07
N LEU A 88 0.70 -10.12 -1.77
CA LEU A 88 0.77 -10.62 -3.15
C LEU A 88 1.09 -12.12 -3.24
N ASP A 89 1.10 -12.86 -2.13
CA ASP A 89 1.63 -14.23 -2.10
C ASP A 89 0.91 -15.19 -3.05
N LYS A 90 -0.33 -14.87 -3.45
CA LYS A 90 -1.08 -15.62 -4.48
C LYS A 90 -0.46 -15.61 -5.88
N PHE A 91 0.56 -14.79 -6.16
CA PHE A 91 1.19 -14.68 -7.48
C PHE A 91 2.65 -15.15 -7.55
N LYS A 92 3.26 -15.57 -6.43
CA LYS A 92 4.67 -16.01 -6.40
C LYS A 92 4.92 -17.38 -7.05
N GLY A 93 3.87 -18.16 -7.34
CA GLY A 93 3.96 -19.56 -7.78
C GLY A 93 4.19 -19.86 -9.28
N LYS A 94 4.45 -18.87 -10.15
CA LYS A 94 4.74 -19.13 -11.58
C LYS A 94 5.93 -18.32 -12.10
N ARG A 95 7.11 -18.56 -11.53
CA ARG A 95 8.38 -18.33 -12.25
C ARG A 95 9.16 -19.64 -12.29
N THR A 96 8.71 -20.57 -13.14
CA THR A 96 9.56 -21.63 -13.63
C THR A 96 10.58 -20.98 -14.58
N PHE A 97 11.80 -20.74 -14.10
CA PHE A 97 12.90 -20.43 -14.99
C PHE A 97 13.16 -21.70 -15.81
N ALA A 98 12.72 -21.72 -17.06
CA ALA A 98 13.17 -22.72 -18.02
C ALA A 98 14.67 -22.47 -18.26
N ASN A 99 15.48 -23.50 -18.04
CA ASN A 99 16.92 -23.49 -18.29
C ASN A 99 17.17 -23.22 -19.80
N PRO A 100 17.96 -22.19 -20.19
CA PRO A 100 18.20 -21.87 -21.60
C PRO A 100 18.94 -22.96 -22.40
N ASP A 101 19.57 -23.92 -21.73
CA ASP A 101 20.51 -24.87 -22.38
C ASP A 101 19.86 -26.17 -22.88
N SER A 102 18.54 -26.22 -23.06
CA SER A 102 17.83 -27.39 -23.61
C SER A 102 17.16 -27.11 -24.95
N ILE A 103 17.91 -26.57 -25.91
CA ILE A 103 17.53 -26.64 -27.32
C ILE A 103 18.26 -27.86 -27.92
N THR A 104 17.63 -29.03 -27.86
CA THR A 104 18.01 -30.13 -28.75
C THR A 104 17.49 -29.80 -30.14
N SER A 105 18.39 -29.72 -31.12
CA SER A 105 18.09 -29.46 -32.51
C SER A 105 17.19 -30.56 -33.10
N PHE A 106 15.95 -30.22 -33.41
CA PHE A 106 15.06 -31.06 -34.21
C PHE A 106 15.40 -30.84 -35.69
N ASN A 107 15.89 -31.88 -36.39
CA ASN A 107 16.25 -31.82 -37.81
C ASN A 107 15.13 -32.45 -38.67
N PRO A 108 14.37 -31.69 -39.49
CA PRO A 108 13.15 -32.18 -40.14
C PRO A 108 13.38 -32.81 -41.52
N PHE A 109 14.59 -33.26 -41.87
CA PHE A 109 14.83 -33.96 -43.14
C PHE A 109 15.46 -35.34 -42.92
N HIS A 110 14.61 -36.35 -42.77
CA HIS A 110 14.81 -37.66 -43.39
C HIS A 110 13.45 -38.32 -43.62
N THR A 111 13.15 -38.58 -44.88
CA THR A 111 12.10 -39.46 -45.38
C THR A 111 12.29 -40.89 -44.91
#